data_AF-A0A968VYG4-F1
#
_entry.id   AF-A0A968VYG4-F1
#
_cell.length_a   1.000
_cell.length_b   1.000
_cell.length_c   1.000
_cell.angle_alpha   90.00
_cell.angle_beta   90.00
_cell.angle_gamma   90.00
#
_symmetry.space_group_name_H-M   'P 1'
#
loop_
_entity.id
_entity.type
_entity.pdbx_description
1 polymer ?
#
loop_
_entity_poly.entity_id
_entity_poly.type
_entity_poly.pdbx_seq_one_letter_code
_entity_poly.pdbx_strand_id
1 'polypeptide(L)'
;MYMAERYFERDSLNLAINGDGNFLGFEDITSDYGITKSSDLANYYLGISYIRKGEYETGIGYLEKFDGSDAMVAAVSLGAIGDAYANLKETDKAITYYKKAANYNDNGFTSPIFLLKLAKMYDYTENYAKALETYTKLQENYPNSNQAQNIEKYIALAKARVQ
;
A
#
# COMPACT_ATOMS: atom_id res chain seq x y z
N MET A 1 -6.41 -6.41 -20.78
CA MET A 1 -6.23 -6.80 -19.36
C MET A 1 -5.23 -7.93 -19.23
N TYR A 2 -5.58 -9.18 -19.59
CA TYR A 2 -4.72 -10.36 -19.39
C TYR A 2 -3.23 -10.20 -19.77
N MET A 3 -2.91 -9.71 -20.97
CA MET A 3 -1.51 -9.55 -21.38
C MET A 3 -0.76 -8.46 -20.60
N ALA A 4 -1.42 -7.34 -20.27
CA ALA A 4 -0.83 -6.30 -19.44
C ALA A 4 -0.53 -6.82 -18.01
N GLU A 5 -1.42 -7.63 -17.44
CA GLU A 5 -1.16 -8.31 -16.16
C GLU A 5 0.05 -9.25 -16.24
N ARG A 6 0.19 -10.02 -17.32
CA ARG A 6 1.39 -10.88 -17.49
C ARG A 6 2.68 -10.07 -17.63
N TYR A 7 2.63 -8.90 -18.26
CA TYR A 7 3.79 -8.01 -18.31
C TYR A 7 4.11 -7.46 -16.92
N PHE A 8 3.10 -7.09 -16.14
CA PHE A 8 3.26 -6.64 -14.77
C PHE A 8 3.85 -7.72 -13.86
N GLU A 9 3.35 -8.95 -13.94
CA GLU A 9 3.85 -10.12 -13.18
C GLU A 9 5.32 -10.45 -13.48
N ARG A 10 5.81 -10.07 -14.67
CA ARG A 10 7.20 -10.26 -15.11
C ARG A 10 8.10 -9.05 -14.83
N ASP A 11 7.59 -8.05 -14.10
CA ASP A 11 8.24 -6.75 -13.87
C ASP A 11 8.58 -5.98 -15.17
N SER A 12 7.93 -6.33 -16.29
CA SER A 12 8.02 -5.58 -17.56
C SER A 12 7.10 -4.37 -17.53
N LEU A 13 7.32 -3.46 -16.58
CA LEU A 13 6.40 -2.36 -16.27
C LEU A 13 6.09 -1.47 -17.47
N ASN A 14 7.07 -1.16 -18.32
CA ASN A 14 6.83 -0.35 -19.51
C ASN A 14 5.88 -1.03 -20.51
N LEU A 15 5.98 -2.36 -20.69
CA LEU A 15 5.05 -3.11 -21.54
C LEU A 15 3.68 -3.23 -20.88
N ALA A 16 3.64 -3.35 -19.55
CA ALA A 16 2.38 -3.39 -18.81
C ALA A 16 1.61 -2.06 -18.92
N ILE A 17 2.31 -0.93 -18.80
CA ILE A 17 1.74 0.43 -18.89
C ILE A 17 1.29 0.74 -20.32
N ASN A 18 2.20 0.61 -21.29
CA ASN A 18 2.03 1.14 -22.66
C ASN A 18 1.57 0.11 -23.69
N GLY A 19 1.56 -1.18 -23.33
CA GLY A 19 1.37 -2.26 -24.30
C GLY A 19 2.60 -2.48 -25.17
N ASP A 20 2.44 -3.30 -26.20
CA ASP A 20 3.51 -3.67 -27.14
C ASP A 20 3.16 -3.44 -28.62
N GLY A 21 2.05 -2.74 -28.87
CA GLY A 21 1.49 -2.50 -30.21
C GLY A 21 0.61 -3.63 -30.76
N ASN A 22 0.70 -4.85 -30.21
CA ASN A 22 -0.22 -5.95 -30.52
C ASN A 22 -1.29 -6.11 -29.43
N PHE A 23 -0.91 -5.85 -28.18
CA PHE A 23 -1.76 -5.91 -27.01
C PHE A 23 -1.76 -4.57 -26.27
N LEU A 24 -2.95 -4.18 -25.83
CA LEU A 24 -3.18 -2.96 -25.05
C LEU A 24 -2.45 -3.00 -23.70
N GLY A 25 -1.89 -1.86 -23.32
CA GLY A 25 -1.39 -1.59 -21.97
C GLY A 25 -2.50 -1.17 -21.02
N PHE A 26 -2.16 -0.97 -19.75
CA PHE A 26 -3.12 -0.47 -18.78
C PHE A 26 -3.59 0.95 -19.10
N GLU A 27 -2.74 1.82 -19.67
CA GLU A 27 -3.17 3.17 -20.04
C GLU A 27 -4.29 3.15 -21.08
N ASP A 28 -4.11 2.37 -22.14
CA ASP A 28 -5.13 2.15 -23.17
C ASP A 28 -6.44 1.64 -22.55
N ILE A 29 -6.35 0.69 -21.61
CA ILE A 29 -7.54 0.12 -20.95
C ILE A 29 -8.28 1.19 -20.15
N THR A 30 -7.58 2.05 -19.41
CA THR A 30 -8.21 3.13 -18.64
C THR A 30 -8.81 4.23 -19.53
N SER A 31 -8.18 4.52 -20.67
CA SER A 31 -8.67 5.49 -21.66
C SER A 31 -9.93 4.98 -22.37
N ASP A 32 -9.88 3.76 -22.90
CA ASP A 32 -10.90 3.26 -23.83
C ASP A 32 -12.11 2.64 -23.11
N TYR A 33 -11.92 2.20 -21.86
CA TYR A 33 -12.93 1.46 -21.09
C TYR A 33 -13.19 2.05 -19.69
N GLY A 34 -13.06 3.37 -19.54
CA GLY A 34 -13.01 4.11 -18.27
C GLY A 34 -14.01 3.69 -17.17
N ILE A 35 -15.24 3.31 -17.53
CA ILE A 35 -16.35 3.02 -16.58
C ILE A 35 -16.45 1.51 -16.24
N THR A 36 -15.50 0.69 -16.70
CA THR A 36 -15.55 -0.76 -16.50
C THR A 36 -14.75 -1.21 -15.28
N LYS A 37 -15.09 -2.38 -14.71
CA LYS A 37 -14.27 -3.05 -13.68
C LYS A 37 -12.83 -3.32 -14.15
N SER A 38 -12.64 -3.49 -15.45
CA SER A 38 -11.31 -3.63 -16.05
C SER A 38 -10.55 -2.31 -15.99
N SER A 39 -11.18 -1.17 -16.25
CA SER A 39 -10.54 0.14 -16.07
C SER A 39 -10.22 0.42 -14.60
N ASP A 40 -11.14 0.10 -13.68
CA ASP A 40 -10.90 0.18 -12.24
C ASP A 40 -9.63 -0.60 -11.84
N LEU A 41 -9.55 -1.89 -12.20
CA LEU A 41 -8.38 -2.70 -11.92
C LEU A 41 -7.11 -2.22 -12.64
N ALA A 42 -7.24 -1.67 -13.86
CA ALA A 42 -6.11 -1.09 -14.59
C ALA A 42 -5.54 0.15 -13.87
N ASN A 43 -6.39 0.99 -13.26
CA ASN A 43 -5.94 2.11 -12.41
C ASN A 43 -5.10 1.60 -11.23
N TYR A 44 -5.51 0.51 -10.58
CA TYR A 44 -4.70 -0.12 -9.54
C TYR A 44 -3.31 -0.53 -10.07
N TYR A 45 -3.25 -1.27 -11.17
CA TYR A 45 -1.96 -1.72 -11.73
C TYR A 45 -1.08 -0.57 -12.22
N LEU A 46 -1.65 0.47 -12.84
CA LEU A 46 -0.92 1.68 -13.23
C LEU A 46 -0.32 2.34 -11.99
N GLY A 47 -1.12 2.52 -10.96
CA GLY A 47 -0.68 3.13 -9.71
C GLY A 47 0.52 2.40 -9.09
N ILE A 48 0.43 1.07 -8.98
CA ILE A 48 1.56 0.26 -8.49
C ILE A 48 2.76 0.32 -9.44
N SER A 49 2.55 0.27 -10.76
CA SER A 49 3.65 0.31 -11.74
C SER A 49 4.42 1.62 -11.68
N TYR A 50 3.73 2.75 -11.60
CA TYR A 50 4.34 4.07 -11.48
C TYR A 50 5.09 4.23 -10.15
N ILE A 51 4.52 3.77 -9.03
CA ILE A 51 5.23 3.77 -7.74
C ILE A 51 6.51 2.92 -7.81
N ARG A 52 6.48 1.74 -8.43
CA ARG A 52 7.67 0.89 -8.61
C ARG A 52 8.76 1.54 -9.47
N LYS A 53 8.37 2.42 -10.41
CA LYS A 53 9.30 3.23 -11.22
C LYS A 53 9.84 4.46 -10.48
N GLY A 54 9.36 4.73 -9.25
CA GLY A 54 9.71 5.94 -8.49
C GLY A 54 8.88 7.17 -8.86
N GLU A 55 7.88 7.01 -9.72
CA GLU A 55 6.95 8.08 -10.13
C GLU A 55 5.76 8.14 -9.15
N TYR A 56 6.06 8.54 -7.92
CA TYR A 56 5.14 8.42 -6.79
C TYR A 56 3.85 9.22 -6.96
N GLU A 57 3.93 10.47 -7.40
CA GLU A 57 2.77 11.35 -7.56
C GLU A 57 1.81 10.84 -8.64
N THR A 58 2.36 10.42 -9.78
CA THR A 58 1.61 9.77 -10.86
C THR A 58 0.91 8.51 -10.35
N GLY A 59 1.66 7.67 -9.63
CA GLY A 59 1.11 6.43 -9.09
C GLY A 59 0.00 6.66 -8.07
N ILE A 60 0.14 7.64 -7.17
CA ILE A 60 -0.92 8.07 -6.25
C ILE A 60 -2.16 8.49 -7.03
N GLY A 61 -2.01 9.32 -8.06
CA GLY A 61 -3.14 9.80 -8.87
C GLY A 61 -3.93 8.69 -9.56
N TYR A 62 -3.28 7.57 -9.92
CA TYR A 62 -3.98 6.39 -10.42
C TYR A 62 -4.63 5.56 -9.30
N LEU A 63 -3.94 5.33 -8.17
CA LEU A 63 -4.50 4.58 -7.05
C LEU A 63 -5.71 5.28 -6.40
N GLU A 64 -5.79 6.61 -6.45
CA GLU A 64 -6.95 7.37 -5.96
C GLU A 64 -8.19 7.24 -6.85
N LYS A 65 -8.03 6.79 -8.10
CA LYS A 65 -9.14 6.49 -9.02
C LYS A 65 -9.65 5.05 -8.90
N PHE A 66 -8.99 4.22 -8.09
CA PHE A 66 -9.41 2.84 -7.86
C PHE A 66 -10.52 2.79 -6.82
N ASP A 67 -11.67 2.24 -7.19
CA ASP A 67 -12.89 2.21 -6.38
C ASP A 67 -12.89 1.09 -5.33
N GLY A 68 -11.88 0.21 -5.31
CA GLY A 68 -11.68 -0.73 -4.21
C GLY A 68 -12.62 -1.95 -4.25
N SER A 69 -12.87 -2.48 -5.45
CA SER A 69 -13.84 -3.58 -5.67
C SER A 69 -13.52 -4.89 -4.94
N ASP A 70 -12.25 -5.16 -4.62
CA ASP A 70 -11.82 -6.23 -3.72
C ASP A 70 -11.22 -5.64 -2.44
N ALA A 71 -11.67 -6.14 -1.28
CA ALA A 71 -11.31 -5.55 0.00
C ALA A 71 -9.83 -5.68 0.35
N MET A 72 -9.17 -6.76 -0.09
CA MET A 72 -7.74 -6.96 0.12
C MET A 72 -6.93 -6.05 -0.80
N VAL A 73 -7.30 -5.98 -2.09
CA VAL A 73 -6.66 -5.09 -3.07
C VAL A 73 -6.83 -3.63 -2.68
N ALA A 74 -7.99 -3.23 -2.16
CA ALA A 74 -8.23 -1.88 -1.66
C ALA A 74 -7.34 -1.52 -0.47
N ALA A 75 -7.17 -2.42 0.51
CA ALA A 75 -6.25 -2.21 1.62
C ALA A 75 -4.79 -2.08 1.12
N VAL A 76 -4.39 -2.90 0.14
CA VAL A 76 -3.07 -2.83 -0.48
C VAL A 76 -2.86 -1.52 -1.24
N SER A 77 -3.86 -1.06 -1.99
CA SER A 77 -3.83 0.23 -2.70
C SER A 77 -3.59 1.40 -1.74
N LEU A 78 -4.37 1.47 -0.64
CA LEU A 78 -4.18 2.48 0.40
C LEU A 78 -2.77 2.41 1.01
N GLY A 79 -2.28 1.20 1.25
CA GLY A 79 -0.92 0.96 1.73
C GLY A 79 0.16 1.45 0.78
N ALA A 80 -0.01 1.21 -0.51
CA ALA A 80 0.90 1.65 -1.56
C ALA A 80 0.91 3.18 -1.71
N ILE A 81 -0.24 3.85 -1.56
CA ILE A 81 -0.30 5.31 -1.45
C ILE A 81 0.49 5.78 -0.22
N GLY A 82 0.35 5.10 0.93
CA GLY A 82 1.15 5.38 2.12
C GLY A 82 2.65 5.24 1.88
N ASP A 83 3.08 4.18 1.19
CA ASP A 83 4.47 3.96 0.80
C ASP A 83 4.98 5.05 -0.15
N ALA A 84 4.16 5.48 -1.11
CA ALA A 84 4.50 6.56 -2.03
C ALA A 84 4.71 7.89 -1.28
N TYR A 85 3.80 8.26 -0.38
CA TYR A 85 3.97 9.44 0.47
C TYR A 85 5.20 9.36 1.38
N ALA A 86 5.52 8.18 1.93
CA ALA A 86 6.73 8.00 2.72
C ALA A 86 8.00 8.27 1.89
N ASN A 87 8.05 7.81 0.64
CA ASN A 87 9.18 8.09 -0.27
C ASN A 87 9.28 9.57 -0.66
N LEU A 88 8.13 10.26 -0.76
CA LEU A 88 8.06 11.72 -0.94
C LEU A 88 8.40 12.49 0.33
N LYS A 89 8.72 11.82 1.45
CA LYS A 89 8.96 12.41 2.79
C LYS A 89 7.74 13.12 3.38
N GLU A 90 6.55 12.88 2.82
CA GLU A 90 5.25 13.40 3.26
C GLU A 90 4.70 12.53 4.40
N THR A 91 5.39 12.58 5.54
CA THR A 91 5.24 11.60 6.61
C THR A 91 3.83 11.58 7.22
N ASP A 92 3.18 12.73 7.38
CA ASP A 92 1.82 12.81 7.92
C ASP A 92 0.78 12.15 7.00
N LYS A 93 0.97 12.30 5.68
CA LYS A 93 0.13 11.63 4.67
C LYS A 93 0.38 10.12 4.70
N ALA A 94 1.64 9.70 4.78
CA ALA A 94 1.99 8.29 4.91
C ALA A 94 1.31 7.64 6.13
N ILE A 95 1.40 8.26 7.30
CA ILE A 95 0.72 7.82 8.53
C ILE A 95 -0.80 7.72 8.31
N THR A 96 -1.39 8.72 7.66
CA THR A 96 -2.83 8.74 7.37
C THR A 96 -3.25 7.56 6.51
N TYR A 97 -2.52 7.28 5.43
CA TYR A 97 -2.85 6.18 4.52
C TYR A 97 -2.53 4.80 5.09
N TYR A 98 -1.46 4.63 5.88
CA TYR A 98 -1.24 3.38 6.60
C TYR A 98 -2.32 3.11 7.64
N LYS A 99 -2.81 4.15 8.33
CA LYS A 99 -3.95 4.01 9.24
C LYS A 99 -5.22 3.62 8.49
N LYS A 100 -5.49 4.22 7.32
CA LYS A 100 -6.63 3.80 6.46
C LYS A 100 -6.48 2.34 6.04
N ALA A 101 -5.32 1.95 5.52
CA ALA A 101 -5.04 0.59 5.04
C ALA A 101 -5.17 -0.47 6.15
N ALA A 102 -4.63 -0.20 7.35
CA ALA A 102 -4.69 -1.10 8.50
C ALA A 102 -6.12 -1.37 8.98
N ASN A 103 -7.02 -0.39 8.83
CA ASN A 103 -8.40 -0.46 9.32
C ASN A 103 -9.43 -0.60 8.17
N TYR A 104 -9.01 -0.77 6.92
CA TYR A 104 -9.93 -0.81 5.77
C TYR A 104 -10.86 -2.02 5.82
N ASN A 105 -10.27 -3.20 6.04
CA ASN A 105 -10.98 -4.45 6.30
C ASN A 105 -10.12 -5.26 7.25
N ASP A 106 -10.58 -5.45 8.49
CA ASP A 106 -9.84 -6.21 9.49
C ASP A 106 -9.64 -7.66 9.02
N ASN A 107 -8.40 -8.00 8.70
CA ASN A 107 -8.04 -9.36 8.30
C ASN A 107 -6.59 -9.70 8.67
N GLY A 108 -6.33 -10.99 8.84
CA GLY A 108 -5.03 -11.50 9.26
C GLY A 108 -3.90 -11.36 8.23
N PHE A 109 -4.16 -10.82 7.03
CA PHE A 109 -3.18 -10.68 5.97
C PHE A 109 -2.69 -9.22 5.82
N THR A 110 -3.59 -8.27 5.52
CA THR A 110 -3.19 -6.88 5.24
C THR A 110 -3.12 -6.00 6.48
N SER A 111 -4.01 -6.18 7.46
CA SER A 111 -3.99 -5.38 8.70
C SER A 111 -2.65 -5.44 9.43
N PRO A 112 -2.03 -6.61 9.68
CA PRO A 112 -0.75 -6.66 10.37
C PRO A 112 0.40 -6.00 9.59
N ILE A 113 0.39 -6.06 8.25
CA ILE A 113 1.36 -5.37 7.39
C ILE A 113 1.32 -3.86 7.64
N PHE A 114 0.13 -3.27 7.58
CA PHE A 114 -0.02 -1.82 7.67
C PHE A 114 0.04 -1.30 9.10
N LEU A 115 -0.33 -2.09 10.11
CA LEU A 115 -0.05 -1.75 11.52
C LEU A 115 1.45 -1.65 11.80
N LEU A 116 2.26 -2.58 11.28
CA LEU A 116 3.70 -2.52 11.46
C LEU A 116 4.31 -1.28 10.78
N LYS A 117 3.89 -0.97 9.55
CA LYS A 117 4.32 0.24 8.83
C LYS A 117 3.91 1.52 9.57
N LEU A 118 2.67 1.59 10.05
CA LEU A 118 2.15 2.71 10.83
C LEU A 118 2.95 2.91 12.13
N ALA A 119 3.17 1.85 12.89
CA ALA A 119 3.91 1.91 14.15
C ALA A 119 5.37 2.38 13.94
N LYS A 120 6.03 1.90 12.88
CA LYS A 120 7.37 2.35 12.49
C LYS A 120 7.40 3.81 12.09
N MET A 121 6.37 4.33 11.43
CA MET A 121 6.29 5.77 11.12
C MET A 121 6.07 6.60 12.38
N TYR A 122 5.27 6.13 13.34
CA TYR A 122 5.18 6.80 14.64
C TYR A 122 6.50 6.80 15.39
N ASP A 123 7.25 5.70 15.40
CA ASP A 123 8.58 5.63 16.03
C ASP A 123 9.58 6.57 15.33
N TYR A 124 9.57 6.61 13.99
CA TYR A 124 10.41 7.52 13.20
C TYR A 124 10.10 9.00 13.45
N THR A 125 8.85 9.34 13.72
CA THR A 125 8.40 10.70 14.05
C THR A 125 8.42 10.99 15.56
N GLU A 126 9.08 10.12 16.33
CA GLU A 126 9.23 10.22 17.79
C GLU A 126 7.89 10.24 18.55
N ASN A 127 6.80 9.82 17.90
CA ASN A 127 5.51 9.62 18.54
C ASN A 127 5.46 8.26 19.25
N TYR A 128 6.36 8.07 20.22
CA TYR A 128 6.60 6.78 20.86
C TYR A 128 5.36 6.23 21.57
N ALA A 129 4.47 7.10 22.06
CA ALA A 129 3.21 6.68 22.67
C ALA A 129 2.29 5.97 21.65
N LYS A 130 2.08 6.57 20.48
CA LYS A 130 1.29 5.93 19.40
C LYS A 130 2.01 4.75 18.77
N ALA A 131 3.34 4.78 18.70
CA ALA A 131 4.12 3.64 18.24
C ALA A 131 3.90 2.44 19.17
N LEU A 132 4.03 2.64 20.49
CA LEU A 132 3.78 1.63 21.50
C LEU A 132 2.36 1.08 21.42
N GLU A 133 1.35 1.95 21.37
CA GLU A 133 -0.06 1.54 21.21
C GLU A 133 -0.25 0.65 19.96
N THR A 134 0.31 1.07 18.83
CA THR A 134 0.13 0.36 17.55
C THR A 134 0.89 -0.97 17.53
N TYR A 135 2.09 -1.04 18.09
CA TYR A 135 2.86 -2.29 18.23
C TYR A 135 2.14 -3.29 19.14
N THR A 136 1.61 -2.83 20.27
CA THR A 136 0.82 -3.68 21.17
C THR A 136 -0.44 -4.20 20.49
N LYS A 137 -1.18 -3.34 19.77
CA LYS A 137 -2.35 -3.77 18.98
C LYS A 137 -1.99 -4.86 17.97
N LEU A 138 -0.85 -4.73 17.29
CA LEU A 138 -0.36 -5.75 16.35
C LEU A 138 -0.09 -7.09 17.05
N GLN A 139 0.55 -7.04 18.23
CA GLN A 139 0.84 -8.24 19.02
C GLN A 139 -0.44 -8.95 19.49
N GLU A 140 -1.41 -8.19 20.02
CA GLU A 140 -2.62 -8.73 20.63
C GLU A 140 -3.59 -9.28 19.59
N ASN A 141 -3.80 -8.54 18.48
CA ASN A 141 -4.82 -8.90 17.49
C ASN A 141 -4.31 -9.85 16.41
N TYR A 142 -3.00 -9.86 16.11
CA TYR A 142 -2.42 -10.69 15.05
C TYR A 142 -1.15 -11.42 15.51
N PRO A 143 -1.17 -12.15 16.64
CA PRO A 143 0.02 -12.76 17.25
C PRO A 143 0.71 -13.79 16.33
N ASN A 144 -0.04 -14.42 15.44
CA ASN A 144 0.48 -15.43 14.50
C ASN A 144 0.95 -14.84 13.16
N SER A 145 0.86 -13.52 12.98
CA SER A 145 1.33 -12.86 11.75
C SER A 145 2.85 -12.80 11.71
N ASN A 146 3.42 -12.79 10.50
CA ASN A 146 4.86 -12.58 10.32
C ASN A 146 5.31 -11.22 10.89
N GLN A 147 4.43 -10.22 10.90
CA GLN A 147 4.72 -8.88 11.40
C GLN A 147 4.76 -8.81 12.92
N ALA A 148 4.04 -9.69 13.61
CA ALA A 148 4.12 -9.83 15.06
C ALA A 148 5.38 -10.59 15.52
N GLN A 149 6.09 -11.27 14.61
CA GLN A 149 7.35 -11.93 14.96
C GLN A 149 8.37 -10.89 15.43
N ASN A 150 8.87 -11.07 16.66
CA ASN A 150 9.82 -10.16 17.33
C ASN A 150 9.25 -8.76 17.65
N ILE A 151 7.92 -8.59 17.67
CA ILE A 151 7.30 -7.28 17.96
C ILE A 151 7.60 -6.78 19.39
N GLU A 152 7.84 -7.70 20.32
CA GLU A 152 8.24 -7.43 21.71
C GLU A 152 9.46 -6.51 21.82
N LYS A 153 10.43 -6.68 20.92
CA LYS A 153 11.61 -5.82 20.87
C LYS A 153 11.22 -4.37 20.61
N TYR A 154 10.31 -4.14 19.64
CA TYR A 154 9.85 -2.80 19.30
C TYR A 154 9.00 -2.19 20.41
N ILE A 155 8.14 -3.00 21.06
CA ILE A 155 7.35 -2.60 22.22
C ILE A 155 8.27 -2.14 23.37
N ALA A 156 9.29 -2.94 23.72
CA ALA A 156 10.23 -2.62 24.78
C ALA A 156 11.00 -1.31 24.50
N LEU A 157 11.47 -1.13 23.27
CA LEU A 157 12.16 0.10 22.85
C LEU A 157 11.24 1.32 22.90
N ALA A 158 10.03 1.24 22.35
CA ALA A 158 9.07 2.33 22.39
C ALA A 158 8.70 2.69 23.84
N LYS A 159 8.47 1.69 24.71
CA LYS A 159 8.15 1.89 26.14
C LYS A 159 9.28 2.58 26.90
N ALA A 160 10.54 2.32 26.56
CA ALA A 160 11.68 3.02 27.16
C ALA A 160 11.76 4.50 26.75
N ARG A 161 11.21 4.87 25.58
CA ARG A 161 11.23 6.24 25.04
C ARG A 161 10.00 7.08 25.36
N VAL A 162 8.94 6.47 25.90
CA VAL A 162 7.73 7.16 26.37
C VAL A 162 7.94 7.83 27.75
N GLN A 163 8.97 7.42 28.48
CA GLN A 163 9.33 7.94 29.81
C GLN A 163 10.03 9.29 29.71
#